data_AF-A0A8T6N825-F1
#
_entry.id   AF-A0A8T6N825-F1
#
_cell.length_a   1.000
_cell.length_b   1.000
_cell.length_c   1.000
_cell.angle_alpha   90.00
_cell.angle_beta   90.00
_cell.angle_gamma   90.00
#
_symmetry.space_group_name_H-M   'P 1'
#
loop_
_entity.id
_entity.type
_entity.pdbx_description
1 polymer ?
#
loop_
_entity_poly.entity_id
_entity_poly.type
_entity_poly.pdbx_seq_one_letter_code
_entity_poly.pdbx_strand_id
1 'polypeptide(L)'
;MSLSKIYKAAKIATVVPVALLAMKSPQIFFDAPEVIALDAFYSVTDEAEEASLEVDDQITLVVLKGATEKEQMVVDALQARGISDPNAIATVLGNIEQESRWKNDVCEGGARGPYRTCRRGGFGLIQWTTHGRYDGLGRHATKHGLAPESMEAQLSYLFSETEWKKIEAQLKQPGFSISRYMQLAHRWLGWGIHGNRTHYSQQYAQRLTVVQVPASECPTLKYPEGHIFRV
;
A
#
# COMPACT_ATOMS: atom_id res chain seq x y z
N MET A 1 -10.97 -54.55 5.65
CA MET A 1 -12.33 -54.78 5.11
C MET A 1 -13.09 -53.46 5.25
N SER A 2 -13.76 -52.85 4.28
CA SER A 2 -13.92 -53.06 2.84
C SER A 2 -14.36 -51.72 2.26
N LEU A 3 -13.90 -51.44 1.04
CA LEU A 3 -14.27 -50.33 0.18
C LEU A 3 -15.75 -50.36 -0.25
N SER A 4 -16.17 -49.21 -0.76
CA SER A 4 -17.24 -48.96 -1.75
C SER A 4 -18.67 -48.79 -1.23
N LYS A 5 -19.27 -47.65 -1.58
CA LYS A 5 -20.60 -47.52 -2.24
C LYS A 5 -20.70 -46.11 -2.86
N ILE A 6 -20.42 -45.99 -4.16
CA ILE A 6 -21.36 -45.96 -5.31
C ILE A 6 -21.66 -44.51 -5.75
N TYR A 7 -21.16 -44.21 -6.94
CA TYR A 7 -21.45 -43.07 -7.79
C TYR A 7 -22.94 -42.99 -8.19
N LYS A 8 -23.47 -41.77 -8.31
CA LYS A 8 -24.52 -41.47 -9.29
C LYS A 8 -24.36 -40.06 -9.85
N ALA A 9 -24.33 -39.99 -11.18
CA ALA A 9 -24.09 -38.83 -12.00
C ALA A 9 -25.32 -37.92 -12.14
N ALA A 10 -25.09 -36.63 -12.41
CA ALA A 10 -25.93 -35.82 -13.27
C ALA A 10 -25.12 -34.63 -13.82
N LYS A 11 -24.77 -34.71 -15.11
CA LYS A 11 -24.32 -33.58 -15.94
C LYS A 11 -25.56 -32.81 -16.39
N ILE A 12 -25.59 -31.49 -16.20
CA ILE A 12 -26.37 -30.57 -17.04
C ILE A 12 -25.51 -29.33 -17.24
N ALA A 13 -24.88 -29.23 -18.42
CA ALA A 13 -24.20 -28.03 -18.88
C ALA A 13 -25.18 -27.28 -19.79
N THR A 14 -25.66 -26.14 -19.33
CA THR A 14 -26.52 -25.23 -20.10
C THR A 14 -25.61 -24.36 -20.97
N VAL A 15 -25.62 -24.60 -22.27
CA VAL A 15 -24.92 -23.77 -23.26
C VAL A 15 -25.82 -22.60 -23.63
N VAL A 16 -25.36 -21.38 -23.34
CA VAL A 16 -25.97 -20.14 -23.82
C VAL A 16 -25.42 -19.84 -25.22
N PRO A 17 -26.26 -19.59 -26.24
CA PRO A 17 -25.75 -19.22 -27.57
C PRO A 17 -25.29 -17.76 -27.57
N VAL A 18 -24.03 -17.53 -27.90
CA VAL A 18 -23.51 -16.20 -28.24
C VAL A 18 -23.86 -15.93 -29.71
N ALA A 19 -24.78 -14.99 -29.94
CA ALA A 19 -25.08 -14.49 -31.27
C ALA A 19 -23.91 -13.63 -31.77
N LEU A 20 -23.25 -14.09 -32.83
CA LEU A 20 -22.18 -13.40 -33.53
C LEU A 20 -22.80 -12.37 -34.49
N LEU A 21 -22.74 -11.08 -34.15
CA LEU A 21 -23.06 -10.00 -35.09
C LEU A 21 -21.91 -9.85 -36.09
N ALA A 22 -22.17 -10.17 -37.36
CA ALA A 22 -21.29 -9.90 -38.48
C ALA A 22 -21.31 -8.40 -38.82
N MET A 23 -20.21 -7.69 -38.55
CA MET A 23 -20.00 -6.34 -39.08
C MET A 23 -19.49 -6.45 -40.53
N LYS A 24 -20.21 -5.80 -41.44
CA LYS A 24 -19.96 -5.79 -42.87
C LYS A 24 -18.92 -4.70 -43.18
N SER A 25 -17.69 -5.10 -43.49
CA SER A 25 -16.64 -4.18 -43.91
C SER A 25 -16.93 -3.58 -45.30
N PRO A 26 -16.68 -2.28 -45.52
CA PRO A 26 -16.74 -1.69 -46.84
C PRO A 26 -15.48 -2.05 -47.64
N GLN A 27 -15.70 -2.61 -48.84
CA GLN A 27 -14.67 -2.86 -49.83
C GLN A 27 -14.28 -1.52 -50.47
N ILE A 28 -13.04 -1.08 -50.25
CA ILE A 28 -12.46 0.05 -50.97
C ILE A 28 -11.65 -0.53 -52.14
N PHE A 29 -12.11 -0.20 -53.35
CA PHE A 29 -11.47 -0.51 -54.61
C PHE A 29 -10.23 0.39 -54.77
N PHE A 30 -9.05 -0.21 -54.91
CA PHE A 30 -7.85 0.49 -55.38
C PHE A 30 -7.41 -0.17 -56.69
N ASP A 31 -7.49 0.59 -57.77
CA ASP A 31 -6.91 0.25 -59.06
C ASP A 31 -5.37 0.24 -58.95
N ALA A 32 -4.77 -0.80 -59.49
CA ALA A 32 -3.32 -0.93 -59.62
C ALA A 32 -2.82 -0.15 -60.85
N PRO A 33 -1.66 0.51 -60.74
CA PRO A 33 -0.77 0.63 -61.87
C PRO A 33 0.56 -0.08 -61.61
N GLU A 34 0.88 -0.92 -62.59
CA GLU A 34 2.18 -1.09 -63.24
C GLU A 34 3.46 -1.24 -62.38
N VAL A 35 4.01 -2.44 -62.52
CA VAL A 35 5.34 -2.87 -62.08
C VAL A 35 6.45 -2.05 -62.76
N ILE A 36 7.35 -1.47 -61.95
CA ILE A 36 8.72 -1.16 -62.38
C ILE A 36 9.67 -1.71 -61.32
N ALA A 37 10.43 -2.71 -61.73
CA ALA A 37 11.56 -3.24 -60.98
C ALA A 37 12.64 -2.16 -60.83
N LEU A 38 13.14 -1.96 -59.63
CA LEU A 38 14.40 -1.26 -59.38
C LEU A 38 15.20 -2.03 -58.33
N ASP A 39 15.72 -3.17 -58.77
CA ASP A 39 16.82 -3.87 -58.14
C ASP A 39 18.09 -3.03 -58.32
N ALA A 40 18.37 -2.12 -57.38
CA ALA A 40 19.72 -1.63 -57.14
C ALA A 40 19.75 -0.75 -55.89
N PHE A 41 20.81 -0.97 -55.09
CA PHE A 41 21.33 -0.05 -54.09
C PHE A 41 20.61 -0.02 -52.73
N TYR A 42 20.98 -0.96 -51.86
CA TYR A 42 21.42 -0.59 -50.50
C TYR A 42 22.20 -1.76 -49.86
N SER A 43 23.52 -1.75 -50.00
CA SER A 43 24.38 -2.52 -49.09
C SER A 43 24.59 -1.68 -47.83
N VAL A 44 23.70 -1.82 -46.85
CA VAL A 44 23.98 -1.36 -45.49
C VAL A 44 24.58 -2.53 -44.75
N THR A 45 25.82 -2.32 -44.32
CA THR A 45 26.47 -3.13 -43.30
C THR A 45 25.68 -2.97 -42.00
N ASP A 46 24.88 -3.97 -41.68
CA ASP A 46 24.31 -4.17 -40.34
C ASP A 46 25.43 -4.63 -39.40
N GLU A 47 26.20 -3.67 -38.89
CA GLU A 47 26.85 -3.84 -37.59
C GLU A 47 25.96 -3.14 -36.57
N ALA A 48 24.94 -3.87 -36.13
CA ALA A 48 24.14 -3.50 -34.97
C ALA A 48 25.01 -3.66 -33.72
N GLU A 49 25.68 -2.57 -33.34
CA GLU A 49 26.29 -2.42 -32.03
C GLU A 49 25.16 -2.49 -30.99
N GLU A 50 25.07 -3.64 -30.30
CA GLU A 50 24.17 -3.87 -29.17
C GLU A 50 24.60 -2.97 -28.00
N ALA A 51 24.21 -1.69 -28.06
CA ALA A 51 24.33 -0.78 -26.93
C ALA A 51 23.35 -1.25 -25.86
N SER A 52 23.84 -2.01 -24.88
CA SER A 52 23.11 -2.32 -23.65
C SER A 52 22.80 -1.02 -22.93
N LEU A 53 21.57 -0.52 -23.07
CA LEU A 53 21.04 0.56 -22.24
C LEU A 53 20.95 0.03 -20.81
N GLU A 54 21.94 0.34 -19.97
CA GLU A 54 21.80 0.22 -18.53
C GLU A 54 20.70 1.20 -18.10
N VAL A 55 19.49 0.68 -17.92
CA VAL A 55 18.39 1.42 -17.32
C VAL A 55 18.75 1.60 -15.85
N ASP A 56 19.30 2.78 -15.54
CA ASP A 56 19.49 3.23 -14.17
C ASP A 56 18.11 3.44 -13.53
N ASP A 57 17.54 2.35 -13.01
CA ASP A 57 16.24 2.34 -12.34
C ASP A 57 16.40 3.00 -10.97
N GLN A 58 16.46 4.33 -10.95
CA GLN A 58 16.49 5.12 -9.72
C GLN A 58 15.09 5.16 -9.12
N ILE A 59 14.98 4.79 -7.85
CA ILE A 59 13.74 4.91 -7.09
C ILE A 59 13.79 6.09 -6.14
N THR A 60 12.64 6.73 -5.98
CA THR A 60 12.48 7.82 -5.02
C THR A 60 12.13 7.26 -3.64
N LEU A 61 12.99 7.52 -2.65
CA LEU A 61 12.79 7.13 -1.26
C LEU A 61 12.62 8.38 -0.39
N VAL A 62 11.71 8.30 0.57
CA VAL A 62 11.51 9.28 1.63
C VAL A 62 12.19 8.79 2.91
N VAL A 63 13.11 9.60 3.41
CA VAL A 63 13.89 9.31 4.62
C VAL A 63 13.51 10.28 5.72
N LEU A 64 13.23 9.77 6.93
CA LEU A 64 12.96 10.57 8.11
C LEU A 64 14.26 10.79 8.90
N LYS A 65 14.72 12.03 9.01
CA LYS A 65 15.93 12.37 9.78
C LYS A 65 15.71 12.16 11.27
N GLY A 66 16.63 11.40 11.90
CA GLY A 66 16.60 11.10 13.32
C GLY A 66 15.37 10.28 13.73
N ALA A 67 14.89 9.40 12.86
CA ALA A 67 13.77 8.51 13.17
C ALA A 67 14.10 7.58 14.33
N THR A 68 13.13 7.39 15.22
CA THR A 68 13.10 6.24 16.13
C THR A 68 12.80 4.97 15.34
N GLU A 69 13.09 3.80 15.91
CA GLU A 69 12.79 2.51 15.29
C GLU A 69 11.32 2.38 14.88
N LYS A 70 10.39 2.79 15.75
CA LYS A 70 8.94 2.73 15.46
C LYS A 70 8.51 3.68 14.35
N GLU A 71 9.06 4.89 14.34
CA GLU A 71 8.80 5.86 13.26
C GLU A 71 9.30 5.30 11.92
N GLN A 72 10.52 4.75 11.91
CA GLN A 72 11.10 4.16 10.71
C GLN A 72 10.26 2.99 10.20
N MET A 73 9.81 2.10 11.07
CA MET A 73 8.91 0.99 10.70
C MET A 73 7.63 1.50 10.00
N VAL A 74 7.04 2.60 10.48
CA VAL A 74 5.84 3.18 9.83
C VAL A 74 6.19 3.80 8.48
N VAL A 75 7.27 4.59 8.41
CA VAL A 75 7.73 5.21 7.15
C VAL A 75 7.96 4.15 6.09
N ASP A 76 8.69 3.10 6.42
CA ASP A 76 9.00 2.02 5.49
C ASP A 76 7.73 1.28 5.06
N ALA A 77 6.83 0.99 6.00
CA ALA A 77 5.60 0.27 5.69
C ALA A 77 4.62 1.10 4.84
N LEU A 78 4.62 2.42 4.97
CA LEU A 78 3.87 3.32 4.09
C LEU A 78 4.44 3.31 2.67
N GLN A 79 5.76 3.39 2.55
CA GLN A 79 6.45 3.41 1.25
C GLN A 79 6.34 2.08 0.51
N ALA A 80 6.42 0.95 1.23
CA ALA A 80 6.15 -0.38 0.67
C ALA A 80 4.72 -0.51 0.09
N ARG A 81 3.80 0.37 0.50
CA ARG A 81 2.45 0.44 -0.07
C ARG A 81 2.32 1.46 -1.21
N GLY A 82 3.41 2.10 -1.62
CA GLY A 82 3.43 3.14 -2.66
C GLY A 82 3.00 4.52 -2.16
N ILE A 83 3.03 4.78 -0.85
CA ILE A 83 2.83 6.13 -0.30
C ILE A 83 4.20 6.78 -0.20
N SER A 84 4.54 7.61 -1.19
CA SER A 84 5.86 8.24 -1.33
C SER A 84 5.84 9.77 -1.19
N ASP A 85 4.67 10.38 -0.97
CA ASP A 85 4.58 11.82 -0.74
C ASP A 85 5.00 12.17 0.70
N PRO A 86 5.99 13.07 0.91
CA PRO A 86 6.43 13.44 2.25
C PRO A 86 5.32 14.03 3.13
N ASN A 87 4.37 14.80 2.58
CA ASN A 87 3.25 15.36 3.33
C ASN A 87 2.23 14.29 3.71
N ALA A 88 2.02 13.27 2.86
CA ALA A 88 1.18 12.13 3.19
C ALA A 88 1.77 11.34 4.36
N ILE A 89 3.06 10.98 4.26
CA ILE A 89 3.80 10.27 5.32
C ILE A 89 3.78 11.09 6.61
N ALA A 90 4.14 12.38 6.53
CA ALA A 90 4.16 13.27 7.69
C ALA A 90 2.80 13.36 8.38
N THR A 91 1.71 13.37 7.60
CA THR A 91 0.35 13.40 8.14
C THR A 91 0.05 12.13 8.94
N VAL A 92 0.42 10.95 8.44
CA VAL A 92 0.22 9.70 9.19
C VAL A 92 1.04 9.69 10.49
N LEU A 93 2.32 10.06 10.42
CA LEU A 93 3.20 10.15 11.59
C LEU A 93 2.68 11.14 12.63
N GLY A 94 2.26 12.33 12.20
CA GLY A 94 1.72 13.37 13.09
C GLY A 94 0.42 12.98 13.77
N ASN A 95 -0.39 12.15 13.12
CA ASN A 95 -1.58 11.56 13.76
C ASN A 95 -1.20 10.51 14.80
N ILE A 96 -0.28 9.58 14.51
CA ILE A 96 0.19 8.59 15.49
C ILE A 96 0.81 9.27 16.72
N GLU A 97 1.62 10.32 16.51
CA GLU A 97 2.19 11.13 17.59
C GLU A 97 1.11 11.74 18.48
N GLN A 98 0.06 12.30 17.88
CA GLN A 98 -1.06 12.86 18.63
C GLN A 98 -1.83 11.80 19.42
N GLU A 99 -2.10 10.64 18.83
CA GLU A 99 -2.93 9.61 19.46
C GLU A 99 -2.20 8.94 20.62
N SER A 100 -0.89 8.72 20.50
CA SER A 100 -0.18 7.85 21.44
C SER A 100 1.21 8.31 21.85
N ARG A 101 1.81 9.30 21.18
CA ARG A 101 3.25 9.62 21.32
C ARG A 101 4.13 8.37 21.14
N TRP A 102 3.80 7.56 20.14
CA TRP A 102 4.50 6.30 19.82
C TRP A 102 4.45 5.22 20.90
N LYS A 103 3.38 5.24 21.72
CA LYS A 103 3.14 4.26 22.79
C LYS A 103 2.09 3.25 22.33
N ASN A 104 2.54 2.02 22.10
CA ASN A 104 1.74 0.90 21.61
C ASN A 104 0.88 0.23 22.71
N ASP A 105 1.14 0.51 23.97
CA ASP A 105 0.52 -0.08 25.16
C ASP A 105 -0.21 0.95 26.03
N VAL A 106 -0.80 1.97 25.39
CA VAL A 106 -1.53 3.06 26.06
C VAL A 106 -3.03 2.92 25.86
N CYS A 107 -3.79 2.90 26.96
CA CYS A 107 -5.23 3.05 26.96
C CYS A 107 -5.62 4.53 26.85
N GLU A 108 -6.85 4.80 26.41
CA GLU A 108 -7.44 6.13 26.46
C GLU A 108 -7.38 6.71 27.88
N GLY A 109 -7.04 8.00 27.98
CA GLY A 109 -6.73 8.66 29.26
C GLY A 109 -5.29 8.47 29.73
N GLY A 110 -4.44 7.73 29.00
CA GLY A 110 -2.99 7.66 29.22
C GLY A 110 -2.51 6.54 30.13
N ALA A 111 -3.42 5.71 30.65
CA ALA A 111 -3.04 4.53 31.42
C ALA A 111 -2.22 3.56 30.56
N ARG A 112 -1.18 2.95 31.14
CA ARG A 112 -0.28 2.03 30.44
C ARG A 112 -0.56 0.61 30.87
N GLY A 113 -0.62 -0.32 29.92
CA GLY A 113 -0.86 -1.71 30.24
C GLY A 113 -1.16 -2.57 29.02
N PRO A 114 -1.33 -3.89 29.25
CA PRO A 114 -1.69 -4.82 28.19
C PRO A 114 -3.09 -4.53 27.67
N TYR A 115 -3.33 -4.77 26.38
CA TYR A 115 -4.60 -4.53 25.67
C TYR A 115 -5.84 -4.84 26.52
N ARG A 116 -5.91 -6.06 27.06
CA ARG A 116 -7.00 -6.58 27.92
C ARG A 116 -7.32 -5.75 29.17
N THR A 117 -6.48 -4.80 29.58
CA THR A 117 -6.72 -3.91 30.72
C THR A 117 -7.44 -2.63 30.34
N CYS A 118 -7.48 -2.27 29.05
CA CYS A 118 -8.22 -1.11 28.54
C CYS A 118 -9.70 -1.46 28.41
N ARG A 119 -10.40 -1.53 29.55
CA ARG A 119 -11.81 -1.96 29.63
C ARG A 119 -12.79 -0.95 29.05
N ARG A 120 -12.35 0.29 28.81
CA ARG A 120 -13.13 1.41 28.27
C ARG A 120 -12.19 2.32 27.47
N GLY A 121 -12.67 2.80 26.32
CA GLY A 121 -11.95 3.72 25.45
C GLY A 121 -11.02 3.06 24.43
N GLY A 122 -10.17 3.87 23.81
CA GLY A 122 -9.17 3.48 22.82
C GLY A 122 -7.91 2.81 23.38
N PHE A 123 -7.14 2.23 22.45
CA PHE A 123 -5.86 1.58 22.76
C PHE A 123 -4.83 1.79 21.65
N GLY A 124 -3.56 1.81 22.03
CA GLY A 124 -2.42 1.66 21.12
C GLY A 124 -2.12 2.89 20.24
N LEU A 125 -1.37 2.63 19.17
CA LEU A 125 -0.71 3.66 18.33
C LEU A 125 -1.65 4.74 17.80
N ILE A 126 -2.85 4.34 17.37
CA ILE A 126 -3.83 5.26 16.78
C ILE A 126 -5.12 5.37 17.60
N GLN A 127 -5.09 4.90 18.86
CA GLN A 127 -6.26 4.87 19.74
C GLN A 127 -7.49 4.22 19.08
N TRP A 128 -7.48 2.90 18.88
CA TRP A 128 -8.66 2.19 18.36
C TRP A 128 -9.82 2.23 19.36
N THR A 129 -10.67 3.24 19.25
CA THR A 129 -11.75 3.57 20.21
C THR A 129 -13.08 2.89 19.96
N THR A 130 -13.41 2.56 18.70
CA THR A 130 -14.68 1.87 18.43
C THR A 130 -14.56 0.39 18.79
N HIS A 131 -15.64 -0.18 19.35
CA HIS A 131 -15.66 -1.59 19.76
C HIS A 131 -15.22 -2.54 18.62
N GLY A 132 -15.68 -2.28 17.40
CA GLY A 132 -15.31 -3.08 16.23
C GLY A 132 -13.83 -3.02 15.86
N ARG A 133 -13.20 -1.84 16.00
CA ARG A 133 -11.78 -1.64 15.73
C ARG A 133 -10.90 -2.20 16.84
N TYR A 134 -11.28 -1.94 18.09
CA TYR A 134 -10.61 -2.50 19.27
C TYR A 134 -10.59 -4.03 19.20
N ASP A 135 -11.76 -4.68 19.11
CA ASP A 135 -11.83 -6.14 19.00
C ASP A 135 -11.17 -6.68 17.73
N GLY A 136 -11.21 -5.89 16.65
CA GLY A 136 -10.56 -6.23 15.39
C GLY A 136 -9.05 -6.37 15.56
N LEU A 137 -8.41 -5.47 16.31
CA LEU A 137 -6.99 -5.59 16.67
C LEU A 137 -6.74 -6.89 17.45
N GLY A 138 -7.55 -7.18 18.47
CA GLY A 138 -7.41 -8.40 19.26
C GLY A 138 -7.52 -9.69 18.43
N ARG A 139 -8.52 -9.75 17.53
CA ARG A 139 -8.70 -10.89 16.60
C ARG A 139 -7.57 -11.00 15.59
N HIS A 140 -7.12 -9.87 15.04
CA HIS A 140 -6.00 -9.82 14.10
C HIS A 140 -4.72 -10.32 14.75
N ALA A 141 -4.36 -9.79 15.91
CA ALA A 141 -3.19 -10.22 16.66
C ALA A 141 -3.24 -11.73 16.97
N THR A 142 -4.38 -12.23 17.45
CA THR A 142 -4.59 -13.67 17.73
C THR A 142 -4.38 -14.53 16.49
N LYS A 143 -4.95 -14.13 15.35
CA LYS A 143 -4.84 -14.85 14.08
C LYS A 143 -3.38 -14.97 13.61
N HIS A 144 -2.56 -13.97 13.90
CA HIS A 144 -1.16 -13.91 13.50
C HIS A 144 -0.19 -14.39 14.59
N GLY A 145 -0.67 -14.87 15.75
CA GLY A 145 0.19 -15.31 16.84
C GLY A 145 0.95 -14.18 17.54
N LEU A 146 0.49 -12.93 17.40
CA LEU A 146 1.14 -11.73 17.92
C LEU A 146 0.44 -11.20 19.16
N ALA A 147 1.18 -10.43 19.97
CA ALA A 147 0.59 -9.65 21.06
C ALA A 147 -0.10 -8.38 20.50
N PRO A 148 -1.33 -8.02 20.93
CA PRO A 148 -2.00 -6.80 20.44
C PRO A 148 -1.23 -5.51 20.74
N GLU A 149 -0.42 -5.48 21.80
CA GLU A 149 0.49 -4.39 22.13
C GLU A 149 1.75 -4.36 21.26
N SER A 150 2.05 -5.38 20.45
CA SER A 150 3.24 -5.36 19.59
C SER A 150 3.10 -4.36 18.44
N MET A 151 4.23 -3.76 18.04
CA MET A 151 4.28 -2.85 16.89
C MET A 151 3.82 -3.56 15.61
N GLU A 152 4.23 -4.82 15.43
CA GLU A 152 3.92 -5.62 14.25
C GLU A 152 2.42 -5.94 14.13
N ALA A 153 1.76 -6.32 15.23
CA ALA A 153 0.31 -6.54 15.23
C ALA A 153 -0.45 -5.26 14.90
N GLN A 154 -0.04 -4.15 15.50
CA GLN A 154 -0.70 -2.86 15.34
C GLN A 154 -0.53 -2.28 13.95
N LEU A 155 0.68 -2.35 13.39
CA LEU A 155 0.97 -1.83 12.06
C LEU A 155 0.32 -2.69 10.97
N SER A 156 0.38 -4.02 11.08
CA SER A 156 -0.32 -4.91 10.14
C SER A 156 -1.84 -4.77 10.24
N TYR A 157 -2.40 -4.58 11.45
CA TYR A 157 -3.82 -4.35 11.62
C TYR A 157 -4.27 -3.02 11.01
N LEU A 158 -3.51 -1.94 11.26
CA LEU A 158 -3.74 -0.60 10.70
C LEU A 158 -3.96 -0.66 9.18
N PHE A 159 -3.12 -1.39 8.43
CA PHE A 159 -3.28 -1.51 6.98
C PHE A 159 -4.39 -2.47 6.53
N SER A 160 -4.82 -3.38 7.41
CA SER A 160 -5.87 -4.35 7.10
C SER A 160 -7.28 -3.80 7.33
N GLU A 161 -7.43 -2.74 8.15
CA GLU A 161 -8.72 -2.22 8.57
C GLU A 161 -9.47 -1.50 7.44
N THR A 162 -10.80 -1.50 7.54
CA THR A 162 -11.67 -0.87 6.53
C THR A 162 -11.45 0.63 6.41
N GLU A 163 -11.22 1.32 7.54
CA GLU A 163 -11.03 2.78 7.55
C GLU A 163 -9.75 3.22 6.82
N TRP A 164 -8.66 2.48 6.98
CA TRP A 164 -7.42 2.72 6.22
C TRP A 164 -7.64 2.53 4.72
N LYS A 165 -8.25 1.40 4.33
CA LYS A 165 -8.52 1.05 2.92
C LYS A 165 -9.33 2.11 2.19
N LYS A 166 -10.22 2.83 2.89
CA LYS A 166 -11.01 3.93 2.30
C LYS A 166 -10.16 5.11 1.86
N ILE A 167 -9.00 5.34 2.49
CA ILE A 167 -8.17 6.52 2.22
C ILE A 167 -6.86 6.21 1.51
N GLU A 168 -6.42 4.95 1.54
CA GLU A 168 -5.09 4.56 1.06
C GLU A 168 -4.82 4.98 -0.39
N ALA A 169 -5.76 4.76 -1.31
CA ALA A 169 -5.58 5.14 -2.71
C ALA A 169 -5.32 6.66 -2.88
N GLN A 170 -5.92 7.48 -2.01
CA GLN A 170 -5.73 8.93 -2.02
C GLN A 170 -4.42 9.36 -1.33
N LEU A 171 -3.92 8.57 -0.38
CA LEU A 171 -2.59 8.79 0.21
C LEU A 171 -1.46 8.51 -0.79
N LYS A 172 -1.67 7.60 -1.75
CA LYS A 172 -0.71 7.31 -2.82
C LYS A 172 -0.65 8.42 -3.89
N GLN A 173 -1.63 9.31 -3.93
CA GLN A 173 -1.61 10.45 -4.86
C GLN A 173 -0.72 11.55 -4.28
N PRO A 174 0.39 11.92 -4.94
CA PRO A 174 1.30 12.95 -4.43
C PRO A 174 0.76 14.37 -4.69
N GLY A 175 1.39 15.35 -4.05
CA GLY A 175 1.20 16.77 -4.32
C GLY A 175 0.10 17.45 -3.50
N PHE A 176 -0.56 16.75 -2.58
CA PHE A 176 -1.50 17.41 -1.68
C PHE A 176 -0.77 18.15 -0.55
N SER A 177 -1.41 19.22 -0.05
CA SER A 177 -0.97 19.89 1.16
C SER A 177 -1.27 19.03 2.39
N ILE A 178 -0.54 19.25 3.50
CA ILE A 178 -0.82 18.61 4.79
C ILE A 178 -2.29 18.81 5.19
N SER A 179 -2.86 19.99 4.96
CA SER A 179 -4.28 20.26 5.25
C SER A 179 -5.21 19.32 4.48
N ARG A 180 -4.93 19.07 3.19
CA ARG A 180 -5.71 18.15 2.38
C ARG A 180 -5.52 16.70 2.83
N TYR A 181 -4.30 16.26 3.14
CA TYR A 181 -4.08 14.93 3.71
C TYR A 181 -4.75 14.78 5.09
N MET A 182 -4.80 15.84 5.90
CA MET A 182 -5.48 15.83 7.19
C MET A 182 -6.98 15.60 7.06
N GLN A 183 -7.62 16.08 5.98
CA GLN A 183 -9.01 15.73 5.68
C GLN A 183 -9.19 14.24 5.37
N LEU A 184 -8.20 13.58 4.77
CA LEU A 184 -8.20 12.13 4.57
C LEU A 184 -8.04 11.43 5.92
N ALA A 185 -7.07 11.87 6.72
CA ALA A 185 -6.83 11.32 8.05
C ALA A 185 -8.07 11.47 8.96
N HIS A 186 -8.86 12.54 8.79
CA HIS A 186 -10.11 12.72 9.54
C HIS A 186 -11.14 11.64 9.19
N ARG A 187 -11.22 11.23 7.92
CA ARG A 187 -12.07 10.11 7.50
C ARG A 187 -11.59 8.76 8.03
N TRP A 188 -10.30 8.63 8.29
CA TRP A 188 -9.70 7.41 8.83
C TRP A 188 -9.87 7.30 10.35
N LEU A 189 -9.61 8.36 11.09
CA LEU A 189 -9.58 8.33 12.56
C LEU A 189 -10.87 8.86 13.21
N GLY A 190 -11.59 9.77 12.56
CA GLY A 190 -12.89 10.27 13.02
C GLY A 190 -12.83 11.11 14.31
N TRP A 191 -11.80 11.95 14.49
CA TRP A 191 -11.68 12.76 15.70
C TRP A 191 -12.77 13.84 15.81
N GLY A 192 -13.21 14.11 17.05
CA GLY A 192 -14.03 15.28 17.38
C GLY A 192 -13.18 16.55 17.60
N ILE A 193 -12.03 16.41 18.26
CA ILE A 193 -11.09 17.52 18.51
C ILE A 193 -9.80 17.27 17.74
N HIS A 194 -9.46 18.19 16.84
CA HIS A 194 -8.30 18.07 15.96
C HIS A 194 -6.95 18.09 16.70
N GLY A 195 -6.83 18.79 17.83
CA GLY A 195 -5.59 18.85 18.60
C GLY A 195 -4.39 19.36 17.78
N ASN A 196 -3.21 18.84 18.08
CA ASN A 196 -1.92 19.23 17.50
C ASN A 196 -1.52 18.40 16.27
N ARG A 197 -2.43 17.62 15.67
CA ARG A 197 -2.13 16.74 14.53
C ARG A 197 -1.41 17.45 13.39
N THR A 198 -1.90 18.62 12.98
CA THR A 198 -1.24 19.44 11.94
C THR A 198 0.13 19.94 12.39
N HIS A 199 0.27 20.34 13.66
CA HIS A 199 1.56 20.81 14.18
C HIS A 199 2.60 19.68 14.15
N TYR A 200 2.26 18.50 14.65
CA TYR A 200 3.14 17.32 14.58
C TYR A 200 3.44 16.92 13.14
N SER A 201 2.44 16.96 12.25
CA SER A 201 2.64 16.67 10.82
C SER A 201 3.63 17.65 10.18
N GLN A 202 3.55 18.94 10.51
CA GLN A 202 4.52 19.93 10.02
C GLN A 202 5.93 19.66 10.55
N GLN A 203 6.08 19.27 11.83
CA GLN A 203 7.38 18.89 12.40
C GLN A 203 7.99 17.67 11.69
N TYR A 204 7.18 16.67 11.35
CA TYR A 204 7.64 15.54 10.56
C TYR A 204 8.01 15.94 9.13
N ALA A 205 7.19 16.76 8.46
CA ALA A 205 7.47 17.21 7.10
C ALA A 205 8.81 17.95 7.00
N GLN A 206 9.19 18.74 8.02
CA GLN A 206 10.49 19.42 8.07
C GLN A 206 11.69 18.47 8.23
N ARG A 207 11.47 17.24 8.70
CA ARG A 207 12.49 16.22 8.92
C ARG A 207 12.55 15.18 7.81
N LEU A 208 11.54 15.11 6.95
CA LEU A 208 11.49 14.19 5.83
C LEU A 208 12.27 14.76 4.65
N THR A 209 13.10 13.93 4.03
CA THR A 209 13.85 14.27 2.83
C THR A 209 13.63 13.22 1.77
N VAL A 210 13.45 13.68 0.53
CA VAL A 210 13.36 12.82 -0.65
C VAL A 210 14.77 12.60 -1.18
N VAL A 211 15.14 11.34 -1.39
CA VAL A 211 16.42 10.92 -1.98
C VAL A 211 16.16 10.00 -3.16
N GLN A 212 17.03 10.06 -4.17
CA GLN A 212 17.06 9.09 -5.25
C GLN A 212 18.10 8.04 -4.89
N VAL A 213 17.73 6.77 -4.98
CA VAL A 213 18.64 5.64 -4.76
C VAL A 213 18.51 4.64 -5.90
N PRO A 214 19.60 3.94 -6.28
CA PRO A 214 19.50 2.85 -7.23
C PRO A 214 18.48 1.81 -6.74
N ALA A 215 17.65 1.25 -7.63
CA ALA A 215 16.69 0.21 -7.27
C ALA A 215 17.36 -1.01 -6.60
N SER A 216 18.62 -1.28 -6.94
CA SER A 216 19.46 -2.32 -6.31
C SER A 216 19.77 -2.07 -4.83
N GLU A 217 19.65 -0.83 -4.35
CA GLU A 217 19.88 -0.40 -2.97
C GLU A 217 18.59 -0.16 -2.19
N CYS A 218 17.42 -0.50 -2.76
CA CYS A 218 16.14 -0.43 -2.05
C CYS A 218 16.25 -1.13 -0.68
N PRO A 219 15.98 -0.44 0.43
CA PRO A 219 15.89 -1.09 1.72
C PRO A 219 14.80 -2.16 1.67
N THR A 220 15.19 -3.43 1.66
CA THR A 220 14.25 -4.51 1.87
C THR A 220 13.82 -4.48 3.32
N LEU A 221 12.54 -4.19 3.57
CA LEU A 221 11.92 -4.30 4.89
C LEU A 221 12.09 -5.73 5.41
N LYS A 222 13.14 -5.96 6.19
CA LYS A 222 13.30 -7.17 6.99
C LYS A 222 12.63 -6.90 8.34
N TYR A 223 11.37 -7.30 8.47
CA TYR A 223 10.76 -7.44 9.79
C TYR A 223 11.54 -8.46 10.62
N PRO A 224 11.59 -8.32 11.96
CA PRO A 224 12.34 -9.21 12.85
C PRO A 224 11.94 -10.70 12.79
N GLU A 225 10.93 -11.08 12.00
CA GLU A 225 10.49 -12.48 11.83
C GLU A 225 10.54 -13.01 10.37
N GLY A 226 11.20 -12.32 9.45
CA GLY A 226 11.41 -12.84 8.09
C GLY A 226 10.17 -12.86 7.18
N HIS A 227 9.08 -12.21 7.60
CA HIS A 227 7.92 -12.00 6.74
C HIS A 227 8.18 -10.89 5.70
N ILE A 228 8.43 -11.33 4.47
CA ILE A 228 8.53 -10.47 3.28
C ILE A 228 7.11 -10.15 2.82
N PHE A 229 6.63 -8.93 3.09
CA PHE A 229 5.54 -8.38 2.30
C PHE A 229 6.14 -7.93 0.96
N ARG A 230 5.90 -8.72 -0.09
CA ARG A 230 6.26 -8.33 -1.45
C ARG A 230 5.41 -7.12 -1.85
N VAL A 231 6.08 -6.06 -2.31
CA VAL A 231 5.49 -5.00 -3.13
C VAL A 231 5.11 -5.59 -4.48
#